data_AF-A0A661JUX5-F1
#
_entry.id   AF-A0A661JUX5-F1
#
_cell.length_a   1.000
_cell.length_b   1.000
_cell.length_c   1.000
_cell.angle_alpha   90.00
_cell.angle_beta   90.00
_cell.angle_gamma   90.00
#
_symmetry.space_group_name_H-M   'P 1'
#
loop_
_entity.id
_entity.type
_entity.pdbx_description
1 polymer ?
#
loop_
_entity_poly.entity_id
_entity_poly.type
_entity_poly.pdbx_seq_one_letter_code
_entity_poly.pdbx_strand_id
1 'polypeptide(L)' 'PIPGTVPTFRDVPKGCPFHDRCEVAMDICGEEMPPITFPEESHMVRCWRHA' A
#
# COMPACT_ATOMS: atom_id res chain seq x y z
N PRO A 1 16.74 -4.92 -27.68
CA PRO A 1 15.36 -5.26 -27.25
C PRO A 1 15.40 -6.28 -26.11
N ILE A 2 14.81 -5.96 -24.96
CA ILE A 2 14.70 -6.91 -23.85
C ILE A 2 13.51 -7.83 -24.16
N PRO A 3 13.71 -9.13 -24.38
CA PRO A 3 12.61 -10.06 -24.63
C PRO A 3 11.97 -10.46 -23.29
N GLY A 4 10.64 -10.36 -23.21
CA GLY A 4 9.86 -10.82 -22.06
C GLY A 4 8.48 -10.18 -22.01
N THR A 5 7.51 -10.91 -21.47
CA THR A 5 6.16 -10.39 -21.17
C THR A 5 6.10 -10.12 -19.68
N VAL A 6 5.75 -8.88 -19.29
CA VAL A 6 5.57 -8.53 -17.87
C VAL A 6 4.49 -9.45 -17.28
N PRO A 7 4.78 -10.21 -16.20
CA PRO A 7 3.78 -11.06 -15.58
C PRO A 7 2.63 -10.20 -15.03
N THR A 8 1.41 -10.73 -15.11
CA THR A 8 0.21 -9.96 -14.76
C THR A 8 0.08 -9.77 -13.24
N PHE A 9 -0.07 -8.52 -12.79
CA PHE A 9 -0.41 -8.08 -11.42
C PHE A 9 -1.83 -8.51 -11.00
N ARG A 10 -2.17 -9.80 -11.06
CA ARG A 10 -3.57 -10.23 -10.96
C ARG A 10 -4.16 -10.26 -9.55
N ASP A 11 -3.35 -10.14 -8.49
CA ASP A 11 -3.84 -10.17 -7.12
C ASP A 11 -3.33 -8.95 -6.32
N VAL A 12 -3.74 -7.74 -6.73
CA VAL A 12 -3.52 -6.56 -5.90
C VAL A 12 -4.55 -6.60 -4.76
N PRO A 13 -4.11 -6.71 -3.48
CA PRO A 13 -5.04 -6.68 -2.35
C PRO A 13 -5.82 -5.36 -2.33
N LYS A 14 -7.07 -5.41 -1.86
CA LYS A 14 -7.98 -4.26 -1.85
C LYS A 14 -7.49 -3.13 -0.95
N GLY A 15 -6.90 -3.49 0.19
CA GLY A 15 -6.28 -2.57 1.13
C GLY A 15 -4.79 -2.34 0.87
N CYS A 16 -4.10 -1.87 1.91
CA CYS A 16 -2.66 -1.66 1.95
C CYS A 16 -1.90 -2.94 1.54
N PRO A 17 -1.07 -2.94 0.47
CA PRO A 17 -0.32 -4.12 0.03
C PRO A 17 0.73 -4.64 1.01
N PHE A 18 0.94 -3.93 2.11
CA PHE A 18 1.88 -4.28 3.17
C PHE A 18 1.19 -4.86 4.41
N HIS A 19 -0.15 -4.96 4.43
CA HIS A 19 -0.91 -5.35 5.63
C HIS A 19 -0.54 -6.76 6.15
N ASP A 20 -0.13 -7.66 5.26
CA ASP A 20 0.29 -9.03 5.55
C ASP A 20 1.65 -9.12 6.25
N ARG A 21 2.49 -8.09 6.08
CA ARG A 21 3.86 -8.01 6.62
C ARG A 21 4.08 -6.85 7.59
N CYS A 22 3.03 -6.08 7.90
CA CYS A 22 3.12 -4.90 8.75
C CYS A 22 2.85 -5.26 10.22
N GLU A 23 3.80 -5.01 11.11
CA GLU A 23 3.67 -5.28 12.56
C GLU A 23 2.62 -4.41 13.26
N VAL A 24 2.20 -3.31 12.62
CA VAL A 24 1.19 -2.37 13.11
C VAL A 24 -0.08 -2.38 12.24
N ALA A 25 -0.31 -3.47 11.50
CA ALA A 25 -1.51 -3.63 10.69
C ALA A 25 -2.78 -3.55 11.57
N MET A 26 -3.79 -2.87 11.05
CA MET A 26 -5.15 -2.79 11.60
C MET A 26 -6.11 -3.45 10.63
N ASP A 27 -7.31 -3.81 11.06
CA ASP A 27 -8.30 -4.50 10.22
C ASP A 27 -8.59 -3.71 8.92
N ILE A 28 -8.75 -2.38 9.04
CA ILE A 28 -8.97 -1.48 7.89
C ILE A 28 -7.84 -1.52 6.85
N CYS A 29 -6.61 -1.92 7.25
CA CYS A 29 -5.47 -2.01 6.33
C CYS A 29 -5.65 -3.09 5.26
N GLY A 30 -6.43 -4.14 5.51
CA GLY A 30 -6.74 -5.19 4.51
C GLY A 30 -7.95 -4.86 3.64
N GLU A 31 -8.84 -4.00 4.14
CA GLU A 31 -10.13 -3.68 3.54
C GLU A 31 -10.05 -2.48 2.60
N GLU A 32 -9.36 -1.42 3.02
CA GLU A 32 -9.32 -0.15 2.32
C GLU A 32 -7.90 0.42 2.16
N MET A 33 -7.67 1.10 1.03
CA MET A 33 -6.42 1.79 0.78
C MET A 33 -6.38 3.13 1.53
N PRO A 34 -5.35 3.39 2.34
CA PRO A 34 -5.24 4.66 3.04
C PRO A 34 -5.11 5.85 2.09
N PRO A 35 -5.64 7.03 2.49
CA PRO A 35 -5.44 8.26 1.76
C PRO A 35 -3.97 8.66 1.76
N ILE A 36 -3.63 9.62 0.90
CA ILE A 36 -2.33 10.28 0.93
C ILE A 36 -2.32 11.24 2.12
N THR A 37 -1.26 11.16 2.92
CA THR A 37 -1.06 11.96 4.13
C THR A 37 0.34 12.58 4.09
N PHE A 38 0.49 13.75 4.71
CA PHE A 38 1.73 14.51 4.75
C PHE A 38 2.17 14.70 6.20
N PRO A 39 2.80 13.70 6.83
CA PRO A 39 3.28 13.83 8.20
C PRO A 39 4.34 14.92 8.37
N GLU A 40 5.07 15.27 7.30
CA GLU A 40 6.04 16.38 7.24
C GLU A 40 5.93 17.08 5.88
N GLU A 41 6.39 18.34 5.77
CA GLU A 41 6.19 19.19 4.58
C GLU A 41 6.68 18.58 3.26
N SER A 42 7.70 17.71 3.31
CA SER A 42 8.29 17.05 2.13
C SER A 42 8.16 15.53 2.16
N HIS A 43 7.35 14.98 3.06
CA HIS A 43 7.17 13.54 3.22
C HIS A 43 5.72 13.15 3.03
N MET A 44 5.49 12.17 2.16
CA MET A 44 4.15 11.70 1.81
C MET A 44 4.05 10.21 2.07
N VAL A 45 3.00 9.79 2.79
CA VAL A 45 2.74 8.37 3.06
C VAL A 45 1.28 8.00 2.78
N ARG A 46 1.07 6.73 2.45
CA ARG A 46 -0.24 6.08 2.39
C ARG A 46 -0.31 5.04 3.49
N CYS A 47 -0.55 5.49 4.71
CA CYS A 47 -0.57 4.65 5.91
C CYS A 47 -1.72 5.09 6.82
N TRP A 48 -2.56 4.14 7.25
CA TRP A 48 -3.67 4.40 8.17
C TRP A 48 -3.23 4.93 9.53
N ARG A 49 -1.95 4.76 9.89
CA ARG A 49 -1.39 5.28 11.14
C ARG A 49 -1.10 6.80 11.12
N HIS A 50 -1.13 7.40 9.94
CA HIS A 50 -0.93 8.84 9.70
C HIS A 50 -2.13 9.49 9.01
N ALA A 51 -3.22 8.74 8.83
CA ALA A 51 -4.47 9.18 8.21
C ALA A 51 -5.38 9.89 9.21
#